data_AF-A0A9D8NES7-F1
#
_entry.id   AF-A0A9D8NES7-F1
#
_cell.length_a   1.000
_cell.length_b   1.000
_cell.length_c   1.000
_cell.angle_alpha   90.00
_cell.angle_beta   90.00
_cell.angle_gamma   90.00
#
_symmetry.space_group_name_H-M   'P 1'
#
loop_
_entity.id
_entity.type
_entity.pdbx_description
1 polymer ?
#
loop_
_entity_poly.entity_id
_entity_poly.type
_entity_poly.pdbx_seq_one_letter_code
_entity_poly.pdbx_strand_id
1 'polypeptide(L)'
;MGLFYINLCNFAAQQPEVTEEMRSWMSLLKNMQAMNEEDYRKQEGIFRELMDECRIEKLDTMEKENYEKSILEYEDVREAVEYAKELSFAEGVEKGMKKGMAQGVRNGLLQAAANLLKMGISIADVVKATGLNEEEVRELKAEN
;
A
#
# COMPACT_ATOMS: atom_id res chain seq x y z
N MET A 1 -17.68 -31.05 22.26
CA MET A 1 -17.21 -29.68 22.56
C MET A 1 -17.39 -28.88 21.28
N GLY A 2 -18.36 -27.96 21.23
CA GLY A 2 -18.61 -27.15 20.04
C GLY A 2 -17.70 -25.93 20.03
N LEU A 3 -17.06 -25.63 18.90
CA LEU A 3 -16.37 -24.36 18.70
C LEU A 3 -17.40 -23.29 18.38
N PHE A 4 -17.43 -22.22 19.15
CA PHE A 4 -18.24 -21.05 18.88
C PHE A 4 -17.34 -19.97 18.26
N TYR A 5 -17.68 -19.56 17.04
CA TYR A 5 -16.99 -18.48 16.35
C TYR A 5 -17.68 -17.15 16.66
N ILE A 6 -16.93 -16.20 17.21
CA ILE A 6 -17.39 -14.84 17.47
C ILE A 6 -16.66 -13.90 16.51
N ASN A 7 -17.41 -13.27 15.59
CA ASN A 7 -16.87 -12.22 14.73
C ASN A 7 -17.14 -10.86 15.39
N LEU A 8 -16.09 -10.24 15.93
CA LEU A 8 -16.22 -8.95 16.61
C LEU A 8 -16.65 -7.84 15.66
N CYS A 9 -16.06 -7.77 14.45
CA CYS A 9 -16.34 -6.73 13.46
C CYS A 9 -17.81 -6.68 13.02
N ASN A 10 -18.44 -7.85 12.87
CA ASN A 10 -19.82 -7.98 12.43
C ASN A 10 -20.86 -7.83 13.56
N PHE A 11 -20.43 -7.54 14.79
CA PHE A 11 -21.36 -7.37 15.90
C PHE A 11 -22.22 -6.13 15.72
N ALA A 12 -23.49 -6.33 15.39
CA ALA A 12 -24.51 -5.28 15.35
C ALA A 12 -25.19 -5.20 16.71
N ALA A 13 -25.04 -4.06 17.39
CA ALA A 13 -25.58 -3.86 18.72
C ALA A 13 -27.13 -3.81 18.76
N GLN A 14 -27.84 -4.01 17.65
CA GLN A 14 -29.30 -3.91 17.61
C GLN A 14 -30.01 -5.25 17.89
N GLN A 15 -29.25 -6.31 18.19
CA GLN A 15 -29.81 -7.62 18.55
C GLN A 15 -30.50 -7.55 19.93
N PRO A 16 -31.75 -8.04 20.06
CA PRO A 16 -32.54 -7.93 21.29
C PRO A 16 -31.97 -8.73 22.48
N GLU A 17 -31.07 -9.68 22.23
CA GLU A 17 -30.44 -10.53 23.26
C GLU A 17 -29.11 -9.98 23.81
N VAL A 18 -28.65 -8.82 23.33
CA VAL A 18 -27.39 -8.22 23.76
C VAL A 18 -27.58 -7.42 25.05
N THR A 19 -27.00 -7.92 26.14
CA THR A 19 -26.94 -7.20 27.42
C THR A 19 -26.12 -5.91 27.29
N GLU A 20 -26.38 -4.94 28.16
CA GLU A 20 -25.63 -3.68 28.22
C GLU A 20 -24.14 -3.91 28.52
N GLU A 21 -23.84 -4.91 29.35
CA GLU A 21 -22.47 -5.36 29.65
C GLU A 21 -21.77 -5.92 28.41
N MET A 22 -22.42 -6.82 27.67
CA MET A 22 -21.84 -7.40 26.44
C MET A 22 -21.66 -6.33 25.34
N ARG A 23 -22.57 -5.36 25.25
CA ARG A 23 -22.40 -4.20 24.36
C ARG A 23 -21.16 -3.38 24.72
N SER A 24 -20.91 -3.19 26.01
CA SER A 24 -19.74 -2.47 26.51
C SER A 24 -18.45 -3.23 26.19
N TRP A 25 -18.43 -4.56 26.37
CA TRP A 25 -17.31 -5.43 25.95
C TRP A 25 -17.03 -5.32 24.47
N MET A 26 -18.05 -5.45 23.64
CA MET A 26 -17.90 -5.37 22.20
C MET A 26 -17.45 -3.99 21.73
N SER A 27 -17.90 -2.92 22.38
CA SER A 27 -17.46 -1.56 22.10
C SER A 27 -15.98 -1.37 22.44
N LEU A 28 -15.55 -1.84 23.62
CA LEU A 28 -14.16 -1.74 24.05
C LEU A 28 -13.22 -2.56 23.16
N LEU A 29 -13.55 -3.84 22.93
CA LEU A 29 -12.72 -4.73 22.11
C LEU A 29 -12.57 -4.22 20.67
N LYS A 30 -13.63 -3.61 20.10
CA LYS A 30 -13.57 -3.02 18.74
C LYS A 30 -12.68 -1.80 18.65
N ASN A 31 -12.61 -0.99 19.71
CA ASN A 31 -11.94 0.30 19.70
C ASN A 31 -10.60 0.27 20.43
N MET A 32 -10.17 -0.89 20.94
CA MET A 32 -8.97 -1.04 21.76
C MET A 32 -7.72 -0.45 21.10
N GLN A 33 -7.52 -0.67 19.80
CA GLN A 33 -6.36 -0.13 19.07
C GLN A 33 -6.33 1.41 19.01
N ALA A 34 -7.49 2.07 19.12
CA ALA A 34 -7.62 3.52 19.04
C ALA A 34 -7.69 4.20 20.42
N MET A 35 -7.78 3.42 21.51
CA MET A 35 -7.84 3.93 22.88
C MET A 35 -6.47 4.38 23.37
N ASN A 36 -6.44 5.52 24.05
CA ASN A 36 -5.25 5.95 24.79
C ASN A 36 -5.34 5.53 26.27
N GLU A 37 -4.26 5.76 27.03
CA GLU A 37 -4.19 5.40 28.45
C GLU A 37 -5.33 6.01 29.30
N GLU A 38 -5.79 7.20 28.97
CA GLU A 38 -6.89 7.87 29.67
C GLU A 38 -8.24 7.19 29.38
N ASP A 39 -8.47 6.75 28.15
CA ASP A 39 -9.67 6.01 27.74
C ASP A 39 -9.77 4.67 28.48
N TYR A 40 -8.63 4.01 28.73
CA TYR A 40 -8.58 2.79 29.53
C TYR A 40 -8.83 3.04 31.01
N ARG A 41 -8.30 4.13 31.59
CA ARG A 41 -8.51 4.47 33.01
C ARG A 41 -9.97 4.76 33.35
N LYS A 42 -10.74 5.28 32.38
CA LYS A 42 -12.18 5.56 32.50
C LYS A 42 -13.05 4.30 32.52
N GLN A 43 -12.50 3.13 32.19
CA GLN A 43 -13.24 1.88 32.26
C GLN A 43 -13.43 1.46 33.72
N GLU A 44 -14.62 0.96 34.02
CA GLU A 44 -15.05 0.53 35.37
C GLU A 44 -15.33 -0.98 35.40
N GLY A 45 -15.41 -1.54 36.61
CA GLY A 45 -15.76 -2.94 36.84
C GLY A 45 -14.71 -3.93 36.32
N ILE A 46 -15.18 -5.07 35.80
CA ILE A 46 -14.35 -6.21 35.37
C ILE A 46 -13.29 -5.83 34.31
N PHE A 47 -13.48 -4.75 33.55
CA PHE A 47 -12.46 -4.24 32.62
C PHE A 47 -11.27 -3.63 33.30
N ARG A 48 -11.50 -2.87 34.39
CA ARG A 48 -10.39 -2.29 35.16
C ARG A 48 -9.54 -3.42 35.75
N GLU A 49 -10.20 -4.45 36.29
CA GLU A 49 -9.52 -5.63 36.82
C GLU A 49 -8.73 -6.36 35.73
N LEU A 50 -9.33 -6.60 34.56
CA LEU A 50 -8.63 -7.18 33.40
C LEU A 50 -7.41 -6.34 32.99
N MET A 51 -7.57 -5.02 32.85
CA MET A 51 -6.49 -4.12 32.44
C MET A 51 -5.37 -4.07 33.49
N ASP A 52 -5.72 -4.12 34.78
CA ASP A 52 -4.74 -4.20 35.85
C ASP A 52 -3.96 -5.51 35.82
N GLU A 53 -4.58 -6.63 35.46
CA GLU A 53 -3.88 -7.90 35.21
C GLU A 53 -3.00 -7.87 33.96
N CYS A 54 -3.41 -7.17 32.91
CA CYS A 54 -2.63 -7.03 31.68
C CYS A 54 -1.46 -6.02 31.77
N ARG A 55 -1.17 -5.45 32.95
CA ARG A 55 -0.05 -4.52 33.11
C ARG A 55 1.28 -5.23 32.87
N ILE A 56 2.12 -4.63 32.00
CA ILE A 56 3.48 -5.12 31.71
C ILE A 56 4.29 -5.30 33.01
N GLU A 57 4.06 -4.47 34.02
CA GLU A 57 4.71 -4.56 35.33
C GLU A 57 4.51 -5.91 36.02
N LYS A 58 3.34 -6.54 35.84
CA LYS A 58 2.98 -7.84 36.42
C LYS A 58 3.57 -9.04 35.69
N LEU A 59 4.06 -8.85 34.47
CA LEU A 59 4.69 -9.93 33.71
C LEU A 59 5.95 -10.42 34.42
N ASP A 60 6.15 -11.74 34.41
CA ASP A 60 7.41 -12.33 34.84
C ASP A 60 8.55 -12.05 33.85
N THR A 61 9.79 -12.44 34.19
CA THR A 61 10.95 -12.19 33.33
C THR A 61 10.81 -12.81 31.95
N MET A 62 10.32 -14.06 31.87
CA MET A 62 10.19 -14.78 30.60
C MET A 62 9.06 -14.18 29.76
N GLU A 63 7.96 -13.79 30.38
CA GLU A 63 6.85 -13.10 29.72
C GLU A 63 7.27 -11.73 29.16
N LYS A 64 8.07 -10.96 29.91
CA LYS A 64 8.64 -9.69 29.45
C LYS A 64 9.56 -9.88 28.24
N GLU A 65 10.47 -10.85 28.31
CA GLU A 65 11.37 -11.17 27.19
C GLU A 65 10.58 -11.58 25.93
N ASN A 66 9.54 -12.40 26.09
CA ASN A 66 8.68 -12.79 24.98
C ASN A 66 7.89 -11.60 24.41
N TYR A 67 7.39 -10.71 25.27
CA TYR A 67 6.69 -9.50 24.86
C TYR A 67 7.61 -8.56 24.05
N GLU A 68 8.80 -8.25 24.57
CA GLU A 68 9.81 -7.44 23.88
C GLU A 68 10.23 -8.07 22.55
N LYS A 69 10.44 -9.39 22.53
CA LYS A 69 10.75 -10.12 21.29
C LYS A 69 9.62 -10.00 20.27
N SER A 70 8.36 -10.12 20.70
CA SER A 70 7.21 -9.98 19.80
C SER A 70 7.09 -8.57 19.21
N ILE A 71 7.46 -7.53 19.98
CA ILE A 71 7.52 -6.16 19.48
C ILE A 71 8.60 -6.08 18.40
N LEU A 72 9.80 -6.57 18.69
CA LEU A 72 10.91 -6.54 17.75
C LEU A 72 10.56 -7.28 16.44
N GLU A 73 9.99 -8.47 16.54
CA GLU A 73 9.54 -9.24 15.36
C GLU A 73 8.51 -8.47 14.54
N TYR A 74 7.57 -7.77 15.19
CA TYR A 74 6.59 -6.93 14.50
C TYR A 74 7.25 -5.75 13.80
N GLU A 75 8.22 -5.09 14.45
CA GLU A 75 8.93 -3.95 13.89
C GLU A 75 9.81 -4.35 12.70
N ASP A 76 10.53 -5.48 12.79
CA ASP A 76 11.33 -6.03 11.70
C ASP A 76 10.47 -6.29 10.46
N VAL A 77 9.30 -6.90 10.64
CA VAL A 77 8.35 -7.15 9.55
C VAL A 77 7.83 -5.83 8.98
N ARG A 78 7.49 -4.85 9.82
CA ARG A 78 7.00 -3.53 9.39
C ARG A 78 8.07 -2.82 8.54
N GLU A 79 9.30 -2.77 9.02
CA GLU A 79 10.43 -2.14 8.33
C GLU A 79 10.73 -2.83 7.00
N ALA A 80 10.72 -4.17 6.96
CA ALA A 80 10.91 -4.93 5.74
C ALA A 80 9.83 -4.61 4.68
N VAL A 81 8.56 -4.48 5.11
CA VAL A 81 7.44 -4.12 4.23
C VAL A 81 7.57 -2.68 3.73
N GLU A 82 7.91 -1.73 4.60
CA GLU A 82 8.12 -0.33 4.22
C GLU A 82 9.27 -0.18 3.24
N TYR A 83 10.41 -0.82 3.51
CA TYR A 83 11.55 -0.85 2.61
C TYR A 83 11.20 -1.43 1.23
N ALA A 84 10.48 -2.56 1.19
CA ALA A 84 10.05 -3.18 -0.07
C ALA A 84 9.10 -2.25 -0.86
N LYS A 85 8.23 -1.51 -0.17
CA LYS A 85 7.32 -0.54 -0.79
C LYS A 85 8.09 0.65 -1.37
N GLU A 86 9.05 1.20 -0.64
CA GLU A 86 9.89 2.29 -1.12
C GLU A 86 10.73 1.88 -2.33
N LEU A 87 11.39 0.73 -2.25
CA LEU A 87 12.21 0.21 -3.34
C LEU A 87 11.37 -0.05 -4.60
N SER A 88 10.24 -0.73 -4.46
CA SER A 88 9.35 -1.02 -5.60
C SER A 88 8.76 0.23 -6.23
N PHE A 89 8.44 1.26 -5.43
CA PHE A 89 8.00 2.55 -5.94
C PHE A 89 9.13 3.25 -6.72
N ALA A 90 10.33 3.32 -6.16
CA ALA A 90 11.49 3.95 -6.81
C ALA A 90 11.82 3.26 -8.15
N GLU A 91 11.87 1.92 -8.17
CA GLU A 91 12.08 1.17 -9.41
C GLU A 91 10.95 1.38 -10.41
N GLY A 92 9.69 1.46 -9.95
CA GLY A 92 8.53 1.72 -10.78
C GLY A 92 8.61 3.08 -11.47
N VAL A 93 8.98 4.12 -10.72
CA VAL A 93 9.19 5.47 -11.24
C VAL A 93 10.33 5.50 -12.25
N GLU A 94 11.47 4.89 -11.94
CA GLU A 94 12.62 4.87 -12.86
C GLU A 94 12.29 4.14 -14.17
N LYS A 95 11.70 2.93 -14.07
CA LYS A 95 11.28 2.15 -15.24
C LYS A 95 10.22 2.92 -16.06
N GLY A 96 9.28 3.56 -15.39
CA GLY A 96 8.24 4.39 -16.01
C GLY A 96 8.83 5.58 -16.76
N MET A 97 9.77 6.31 -16.14
CA MET A 97 10.42 7.47 -16.74
C MET A 97 11.28 7.09 -17.95
N LYS A 98 12.08 6.01 -17.85
CA LYS A 98 12.88 5.50 -18.97
C LYS A 98 12.02 5.09 -20.16
N LYS A 99 10.95 4.32 -19.91
CA LYS A 99 10.01 3.90 -20.97
C LYS A 99 9.28 5.10 -21.57
N GLY A 100 8.80 6.02 -20.75
CA GLY A 100 8.09 7.22 -21.18
C GLY A 100 8.98 8.13 -22.05
N MET A 101 10.24 8.34 -21.64
CA MET A 101 11.20 9.14 -22.41
C MET A 101 11.53 8.48 -23.75
N ALA A 102 11.81 7.17 -23.77
CA ALA A 102 12.10 6.45 -25.01
C ALA A 102 10.91 6.48 -25.98
N GLN A 103 9.69 6.25 -25.48
CA GLN A 103 8.47 6.32 -26.29
C GLN A 103 8.21 7.75 -26.80
N GLY A 104 8.41 8.75 -25.94
CA GLY A 104 8.23 10.17 -26.29
C GLY A 104 9.19 10.61 -27.39
N VAL A 105 10.48 10.25 -27.28
CA VAL A 105 11.48 10.52 -28.32
C VAL A 105 11.10 9.82 -29.63
N ARG A 106 10.76 8.53 -29.59
CA ARG A 106 10.36 7.78 -30.79
C ARG A 106 9.13 8.38 -31.47
N ASN A 107 8.08 8.69 -30.71
CA ASN A 107 6.86 9.31 -31.23
C ASN A 107 7.14 10.70 -31.81
N GLY A 108 7.99 11.50 -31.15
CA GLY A 108 8.41 12.81 -31.65
C GLY A 108 9.16 12.72 -32.97
N LEU A 109 10.06 11.74 -33.11
CA LEU A 109 10.78 11.48 -34.38
C LEU A 109 9.82 11.08 -35.50
N LEU A 110 8.86 10.19 -35.24
CA LEU A 110 7.84 9.78 -36.21
C LEU A 110 6.98 10.98 -36.66
N GLN A 111 6.53 11.82 -35.72
CA GLN A 111 5.77 13.03 -36.03
C GLN A 111 6.59 14.03 -36.85
N ALA A 112 7.85 14.25 -36.49
CA ALA A 112 8.75 15.11 -37.23
C ALA A 112 8.96 14.59 -38.67
N ALA A 113 9.21 13.28 -38.83
CA ALA A 113 9.37 12.64 -40.13
C ALA A 113 8.13 12.83 -41.02
N ALA A 114 6.93 12.56 -40.47
CA ALA A 114 5.67 12.74 -41.19
C ALA A 114 5.48 14.20 -41.65
N ASN A 115 5.80 15.17 -40.80
CA ASN A 115 5.71 16.60 -41.16
C ASN A 115 6.73 16.99 -42.24
N LEU A 116 7.97 16.51 -42.16
CA LEU A 116 8.99 16.77 -43.18
C LEU A 116 8.59 16.18 -44.55
N LEU A 117 8.04 14.97 -44.57
CA LEU A 117 7.51 14.35 -45.79
C LEU A 117 6.36 15.18 -46.39
N LYS A 118 5.44 15.70 -45.56
CA LYS A 118 4.36 16.61 -46.00
C LYS A 118 4.90 17.92 -46.59
N MET A 119 6.05 18.39 -46.12
CA MET A 119 6.75 19.55 -46.67
C MET A 119 7.50 19.25 -47.97
N GLY A 120 7.44 18.02 -48.49
CA GLY A 120 8.08 17.61 -49.74
C GLY A 120 9.57 17.30 -49.60
N ILE A 121 10.09 17.14 -48.37
CA ILE A 121 11.48 16.73 -48.15
C ILE A 121 11.67 15.28 -48.60
N SER A 122 12.83 14.97 -49.20
CA SER A 122 13.15 13.65 -49.71
C SER A 122 13.23 12.60 -48.59
N ILE A 123 12.89 11.34 -48.88
CA ILE A 123 12.98 10.24 -47.91
C ILE A 123 14.41 10.11 -47.37
N ALA A 124 15.42 10.25 -48.23
CA ALA A 124 16.83 10.16 -47.84
C ALA A 124 17.22 11.23 -46.80
N ASP A 125 16.76 12.47 -46.98
CA ASP A 125 17.03 13.56 -46.04
C ASP A 125 16.26 13.39 -44.73
N VAL A 126 15.02 12.88 -44.78
CA VAL A 126 14.23 12.58 -43.57
C VAL A 126 14.85 11.47 -42.74
N VAL A 127 15.31 10.38 -43.37
CA VAL A 127 16.06 9.29 -42.72
C VAL A 127 17.30 9.86 -42.03
N LYS A 128 18.07 10.70 -42.74
CA LYS A 128 19.27 11.32 -42.18
C LYS A 128 18.99 12.28 -41.02
N ALA A 129 17.89 13.04 -41.07
CA ALA A 129 17.55 14.04 -40.06
C ALA A 129 16.93 13.43 -38.80
N THR A 130 16.17 12.34 -38.94
CA THR A 130 15.42 11.73 -37.83
C THR A 130 16.08 10.47 -37.26
N GLY A 131 17.00 9.86 -38.01
CA GLY A 131 17.64 8.59 -37.62
C GLY A 131 16.70 7.38 -37.65
N LEU A 132 15.48 7.54 -38.15
CA LEU A 132 14.56 6.44 -38.43
C LEU A 132 15.08 5.61 -39.61
N ASN A 133 14.69 4.34 -39.68
CA ASN A 133 15.08 3.52 -40.81
C ASN A 133 14.25 3.89 -42.06
N GLU A 134 14.75 3.51 -43.25
CA GLU A 134 14.10 3.90 -44.50
C GLU A 134 12.71 3.26 -44.69
N GLU A 135 12.49 2.06 -44.13
CA GLU A 135 11.20 1.36 -44.19
C GLU A 135 10.13 2.13 -43.38
N GLU A 136 10.44 2.51 -42.14
CA GLU A 136 9.57 3.32 -41.27
C GLU A 136 9.17 4.64 -41.95
N VAL A 137 10.12 5.32 -42.60
CA VAL A 137 9.84 6.58 -43.30
C VAL A 137 8.98 6.35 -44.56
N ARG A 138 9.17 5.23 -45.27
CA ARG A 138 8.34 4.87 -46.43
C ARG A 138 6.92 4.50 -46.02
N GLU A 139 6.75 3.79 -44.90
CA GLU A 139 5.44 3.49 -44.33
C GLU A 139 4.69 4.77 -43.97
N LEU A 140 5.34 5.71 -43.28
CA LEU A 140 4.76 7.03 -42.97
C LEU A 140 4.36 7.83 -44.22
N LYS A 141 5.06 7.64 -45.35
CA LYS A 141 4.71 8.27 -46.62
C LYS A 141 3.51 7.60 -47.29
N ALA A 142 3.32 6.30 -47.10
CA ALA A 142 2.18 5.56 -47.65
C ALA A 142 0.87 5.81 -46.88
N GLU A 143 0.98 6.21 -45.61
CA GLU A 143 -0.15 6.55 -44.74
C GLU A 143 -0.66 8.01 -44.90
N ASN A 144 0.03 8.86 -45.66
CA ASN A 144 -0.33 10.27 -45.90
C ASN A 144 -0.67 10.54 -47.37
#